data_AF-A0A9D1NAI0-F1
#
_entry.id   AF-A0A9D1NAI0-F1
#
_cell.length_a   1.000
_cell.length_b   1.000
_cell.length_c   1.000
_cell.angle_alpha   90.00
_cell.angle_beta   90.00
_cell.angle_gamma   90.00
#
_symmetry.space_group_name_H-M   'P 1'
#
loop_
_entity.id
_entity.type
_entity.pdbx_description
1 polymer ?
#
loop_
_entity_poly.entity_id
_entity_poly.type
_entity_poly.pdbx_seq_one_letter_code
_entity_poly.pdbx_strand_id
1 'polypeptide(L)'
;FAKTSKAASRLSEAIRKGEVDKRYLTVVDGVPRFKQDKLISWLKKLPSSNTVVVVPELTEGAKYAELDYKVLETNAEKNISLLRVDLVTGRAHQIRVQMAQAGTPVLGDLKYGRGERFKLPLCLWAAELRFAHPVSGKTMDFRVYPPERLPWTLFNVERYLGITISDN
;
A
#
# COMPACT_ATOMS: atom_id res chain seq x y z
N PHE A 1 12.71 -9.33 -9.68
CA PHE A 1 12.97 -10.51 -8.83
C PHE A 1 14.47 -10.71 -8.64
N ALA A 2 14.90 -11.31 -7.52
CA ALA A 2 16.31 -11.66 -7.31
C ALA A 2 16.74 -12.73 -8.30
N LYS A 3 17.93 -12.57 -8.90
CA LYS A 3 18.49 -13.53 -9.87
C LYS A 3 19.33 -14.64 -9.21
N THR A 4 19.64 -14.51 -7.91
CA THR A 4 20.43 -15.49 -7.16
C THR A 4 19.81 -15.77 -5.79
N SER A 5 20.01 -16.98 -5.26
CA SER A 5 19.53 -17.39 -3.93
C SER A 5 20.12 -16.52 -2.81
N LYS A 6 21.40 -16.14 -2.93
CA LYS A 6 22.07 -15.25 -1.97
C LYS A 6 21.45 -13.86 -1.94
N ALA A 7 21.15 -13.28 -3.12
CA ALA A 7 20.44 -12.01 -3.20
C ALA A 7 19.01 -12.11 -2.65
N ALA A 8 18.30 -13.20 -2.96
CA ALA A 8 16.94 -13.44 -2.46
C ALA A 8 16.89 -13.51 -0.92
N SER A 9 17.84 -14.23 -0.31
CA SER A 9 17.95 -14.35 1.15
C SER A 9 18.19 -12.98 1.81
N ARG A 10 19.18 -12.23 1.32
CA ARG A 10 19.52 -10.89 1.85
C ARG A 10 18.36 -9.89 1.71
N LEU A 11 17.68 -9.87 0.57
CA LEU A 11 16.50 -9.01 0.38
C LEU A 11 15.35 -9.40 1.31
N SER A 12 15.13 -10.71 1.51
CA SER A 12 14.10 -11.19 2.44
C SER A 12 14.41 -10.78 3.88
N GLU A 13 15.68 -10.79 4.27
CA GLU A 13 16.12 -10.30 5.57
C GLU A 13 15.92 -8.79 5.72
N ALA A 14 16.30 -7.99 4.73
CA ALA A 14 16.07 -6.53 4.73
C ALA A 14 14.59 -6.20 4.90
N ILE A 15 13.70 -6.91 4.19
CA ILE A 15 12.24 -6.76 4.34
C ILE A 15 11.80 -7.10 5.78
N ARG A 16 12.37 -8.15 6.38
CA ARG A 16 12.03 -8.58 7.75
C ARG A 16 12.49 -7.57 8.80
N LYS A 17 13.64 -6.92 8.58
CA LYS A 17 14.20 -5.87 9.45
C LYS A 17 13.57 -4.49 9.24
N GLY A 18 12.71 -4.33 8.22
CA GLY A 18 12.11 -3.03 7.91
C GLY A 18 13.04 -2.08 7.17
N GLU A 19 14.13 -2.57 6.58
CA GLU A 19 15.14 -1.80 5.85
C GLU A 19 14.75 -1.50 4.39
N VAL A 20 13.48 -1.71 4.05
CA VAL A 20 12.93 -1.53 2.70
C VAL A 20 11.77 -0.58 2.79
N ASP A 21 11.95 0.60 2.21
CA ASP A 21 10.89 1.61 2.10
C ASP A 21 9.94 1.17 0.99
N LYS A 22 8.67 1.00 1.34
CA LYS A 22 7.61 0.62 0.40
C LYS A 22 6.54 1.68 0.48
N ARG A 23 6.33 2.38 -0.63
CA ARG A 23 5.28 3.40 -0.73
C ARG A 23 4.27 3.00 -1.78
N TYR A 24 3.02 3.12 -1.39
CA TYR A 24 1.87 2.83 -2.24
C TYR A 24 1.10 4.11 -2.51
N LEU A 25 0.51 4.18 -3.69
CA LEU A 25 -0.63 5.04 -3.95
C LEU A 25 -1.89 4.20 -3.90
N THR A 26 -2.95 4.73 -3.29
CA THR A 26 -4.25 4.07 -3.28
C THR A 26 -5.36 5.08 -3.39
N VAL A 27 -6.42 4.71 -4.10
CA VAL A 27 -7.68 5.46 -4.09
C VAL A 27 -8.63 4.76 -3.15
N VAL A 28 -9.22 5.49 -2.21
CA VAL A 28 -10.20 4.98 -1.24
C VAL A 28 -11.60 5.51 -1.52
N ASP A 29 -12.61 4.71 -1.16
CA ASP A 29 -14.01 5.11 -1.19
C ASP A 29 -14.32 5.97 0.04
N GLY A 30 -14.56 7.26 -0.18
CA GLY A 30 -14.76 8.26 0.86
C GLY A 30 -13.57 9.18 1.13
N VAL A 31 -13.69 9.94 2.23
CA VAL A 31 -12.68 10.88 2.72
C VAL A 31 -12.24 10.42 4.11
N PRO A 32 -10.96 10.06 4.31
CA PRO A 32 -10.47 9.69 5.63
C PRO A 32 -10.72 10.81 6.65
N ARG A 33 -11.03 10.43 7.90
CA ARG A 33 -11.30 11.38 8.98
C ARG A 33 -10.12 12.34 9.23
N PHE A 34 -8.90 11.85 9.07
CA PHE A 34 -7.66 12.62 9.25
C PHE A 34 -6.91 12.75 7.93
N LYS A 35 -6.28 13.91 7.69
CA LYS A 35 -5.44 14.13 6.49
C LYS A 35 -4.18 13.27 6.48
N GLN A 36 -3.74 12.84 7.65
CA GLN A 36 -2.63 11.92 7.84
C GLN A 36 -2.85 11.19 9.16
N ASP A 37 -2.50 9.91 9.20
CA ASP A 37 -2.61 9.11 10.42
C ASP A 37 -1.72 7.86 10.33
N LYS A 38 -1.47 7.26 11.49
CA LYS A 38 -0.78 5.98 11.63
C LYS A 38 -1.79 4.91 11.99
N LEU A 39 -1.92 3.89 11.14
CA LEU A 39 -2.82 2.76 11.41
C LEU A 39 -2.01 1.60 12.00
N ILE A 40 -2.33 1.24 13.23
CA ILE A 40 -1.78 0.08 13.95
C ILE A 40 -2.89 -0.94 14.16
N SER A 41 -2.62 -2.19 13.81
CA SER A 41 -3.54 -3.31 14.01
C SER A 41 -2.79 -4.63 14.18
N TRP A 42 -3.47 -5.65 14.70
CA TRP A 42 -2.97 -7.01 14.72
C TRP A 42 -3.77 -7.85 13.73
N LEU A 43 -3.07 -8.47 12.79
CA LEU A 43 -3.67 -9.17 11.66
C LEU A 43 -3.45 -10.68 11.76
N LYS A 44 -4.51 -11.45 11.52
CA LYS A 44 -4.46 -12.91 11.40
C LYS A 44 -4.93 -13.34 10.03
N LYS A 45 -4.13 -14.16 9.34
CA LYS A 45 -4.53 -14.79 8.07
C LYS A 45 -5.43 -15.98 8.36
N LEU A 46 -6.57 -16.05 7.71
CA LEU A 46 -7.48 -17.18 7.73
C LEU A 46 -7.25 -18.01 6.46
N PRO A 47 -6.62 -19.21 6.55
CA PRO A 47 -6.24 -19.99 5.37
C PRO A 47 -7.45 -20.45 4.55
N SER A 48 -8.54 -20.86 5.22
CA SER A 48 -9.75 -21.42 4.59
C SER A 48 -10.42 -20.46 3.60
N SER A 49 -10.37 -19.16 3.86
CA SER A 49 -10.99 -18.13 3.01
C SER A 49 -9.97 -17.24 2.28
N ASN A 50 -8.67 -17.53 2.45
CA ASN A 50 -7.57 -16.68 1.97
C ASN A 50 -7.81 -15.18 2.29
N THR A 51 -8.29 -14.91 3.49
CA THR A 51 -8.58 -13.56 3.99
C THR A 51 -7.67 -13.21 5.16
N VAL A 52 -7.62 -11.94 5.50
CA VAL A 52 -6.90 -11.42 6.65
C VAL A 52 -7.88 -10.58 7.44
N VAL A 53 -7.93 -10.81 8.74
CA VAL A 53 -8.84 -10.12 9.65
C VAL A 53 -8.05 -9.41 10.73
N VAL A 54 -8.62 -8.33 11.24
CA VAL A 54 -8.12 -7.64 12.43
C VAL A 54 -8.58 -8.42 13.65
N VAL A 55 -7.66 -8.67 14.57
CA VAL A 55 -7.90 -9.44 15.79
C VAL A 55 -7.29 -8.71 16.99
N PRO A 56 -7.71 -9.02 18.23
CA PRO A 56 -7.01 -8.56 19.43
C PRO A 56 -5.53 -8.98 19.42
N GLU A 57 -4.67 -8.15 20.01
CA GLU A 57 -3.21 -8.36 20.08
C GLU A 57 -2.81 -9.75 20.62
N LEU A 58 -3.46 -10.19 21.69
CA LEU A 58 -3.15 -11.46 22.36
C LEU A 58 -3.71 -12.69 21.65
N THR A 59 -4.34 -12.52 20.47
CA THR A 59 -4.87 -13.64 19.69
C THR A 59 -3.72 -14.50 19.17
N GLU A 60 -3.81 -15.82 19.35
CA GLU A 60 -2.80 -16.74 18.83
C GLU A 60 -2.63 -16.58 17.31
N GLY A 61 -1.37 -16.39 16.87
CA GLY A 61 -1.01 -16.20 15.47
C GLY A 61 -1.29 -14.80 14.93
N ALA A 62 -1.69 -13.85 15.77
CA ALA A 62 -1.80 -12.45 15.41
C ALA A 62 -0.43 -11.86 15.09
N LYS A 63 -0.38 -10.98 14.08
CA LYS A 63 0.85 -10.32 13.65
C LYS A 63 0.67 -8.82 13.65
N TYR A 64 1.58 -8.12 14.32
CA TYR A 64 1.67 -6.67 14.28
C TYR A 64 1.73 -6.14 12.84
N ALA A 65 0.90 -5.14 12.56
CA ALA A 65 0.80 -4.46 11.29
C ALA A 65 0.69 -2.94 11.49
N GLU A 66 1.60 -2.21 10.86
CA GLU A 66 1.69 -0.76 10.94
C GLU A 66 1.90 -0.15 9.56
N LEU A 67 1.20 0.94 9.31
CA LEU A 67 1.38 1.83 8.17
C LEU A 67 1.11 3.28 8.56
N ASP A 68 1.70 4.20 7.80
CA ASP A 68 1.35 5.62 7.83
C ASP A 68 0.66 5.97 6.51
N TYR A 69 -0.36 6.83 6.55
CA TYR A 69 -0.95 7.38 5.33
C TYR A 69 -1.03 8.91 5.36
N LYS A 70 -1.07 9.49 4.17
CA LYS A 70 -1.37 10.89 3.93
C LYS A 70 -2.34 11.03 2.76
N VAL A 71 -3.41 11.76 2.96
CA VAL A 71 -4.32 12.19 1.90
C VAL A 71 -3.60 13.21 1.04
N LEU A 72 -3.44 12.88 -0.24
CA LEU A 72 -2.82 13.75 -1.24
C LEU A 72 -3.87 14.66 -1.88
N GLU A 73 -5.00 14.07 -2.26
CA GLU A 73 -6.06 14.76 -2.99
C GLU A 73 -7.41 14.11 -2.72
N THR A 74 -8.48 14.89 -2.74
CA THR A 74 -9.86 14.41 -2.55
C THR A 74 -10.73 14.91 -3.68
N ASN A 75 -11.44 13.99 -4.34
CA ASN A 75 -12.48 14.29 -5.31
C ASN A 75 -13.84 14.25 -4.60
N ALA A 76 -14.37 15.42 -4.25
CA ALA A 76 -15.62 15.56 -3.49
C ALA A 76 -16.84 15.06 -4.28
N GLU A 77 -16.88 15.28 -5.60
CA GLU A 77 -18.02 14.89 -6.45
C GLU A 77 -18.22 13.37 -6.48
N LYS A 78 -17.13 12.62 -6.58
CA LYS A 78 -17.16 11.15 -6.55
C LYS A 78 -17.08 10.58 -5.13
N ASN A 79 -16.79 11.43 -4.13
CA ASN A 79 -16.53 11.06 -2.75
C ASN A 79 -15.45 9.96 -2.66
N ILE A 80 -14.25 10.25 -3.21
CA ILE A 80 -13.08 9.38 -3.19
C ILE A 80 -11.82 10.20 -2.89
N SER A 81 -10.78 9.56 -2.35
CA SER A 81 -9.51 10.23 -2.02
C SER A 81 -8.29 9.44 -2.49
N LEU A 82 -7.30 10.15 -3.01
CA LEU A 82 -5.97 9.61 -3.31
C LEU A 82 -5.09 9.73 -2.06
N LEU A 83 -4.53 8.61 -1.64
CA LEU A 83 -3.64 8.51 -0.49
C LEU A 83 -2.26 8.02 -0.92
N ARG A 84 -1.24 8.56 -0.25
CA ARG A 84 0.07 7.95 -0.13
C ARG A 84 0.07 7.08 1.12
N VAL A 85 0.55 5.86 1.02
CA VAL A 85 0.70 4.92 2.14
C VAL A 85 2.14 4.48 2.23
N ASP A 86 2.77 4.74 3.37
CA ASP A 86 4.13 4.33 3.71
C ASP A 86 4.02 3.07 4.61
N LEU A 87 4.41 1.90 4.08
CA LEU A 87 4.29 0.62 4.79
C LEU A 87 5.49 0.35 5.69
N VAL A 88 5.29 0.44 7.01
CA VAL A 88 6.27 0.01 8.01
C VAL A 88 6.40 -1.52 7.98
N THR A 89 5.28 -2.23 8.12
CA THR A 89 5.24 -3.70 7.99
C THR A 89 4.70 -4.14 6.63
N GLY A 90 4.92 -5.42 6.26
CA GLY A 90 4.43 -6.01 5.01
C GLY A 90 3.57 -7.25 5.22
N ARG A 91 2.40 -7.11 5.87
CA ARG A 91 1.47 -8.25 6.05
C ARG A 91 0.57 -8.44 4.84
N ALA A 92 0.05 -9.66 4.68
CA ALA A 92 -0.88 -9.96 3.60
C ALA A 92 -2.12 -9.05 3.71
N HIS A 93 -2.53 -8.45 2.59
CA HIS A 93 -3.67 -7.54 2.49
C HIS A 93 -3.66 -6.37 3.48
N GLN A 94 -2.52 -6.00 4.06
CA GLN A 94 -2.45 -5.06 5.18
C GLN A 94 -3.18 -3.74 4.92
N ILE A 95 -2.80 -3.01 3.86
CA ILE A 95 -3.42 -1.72 3.49
C ILE A 95 -4.93 -1.89 3.31
N ARG A 96 -5.34 -2.94 2.61
CA ARG A 96 -6.74 -3.21 2.27
C ARG A 96 -7.61 -3.37 3.53
N VAL A 97 -7.16 -4.19 4.47
CA VAL A 97 -7.91 -4.46 5.72
C VAL A 97 -7.89 -3.25 6.64
N GLN A 98 -6.73 -2.60 6.81
CA GLN A 98 -6.61 -1.44 7.71
C GLN A 98 -7.41 -0.24 7.21
N MET A 99 -7.40 0.04 5.90
CA MET A 99 -8.22 1.12 5.33
C MET A 99 -9.72 0.83 5.41
N ALA A 100 -10.13 -0.43 5.23
CA ALA A 100 -11.52 -0.85 5.45
C ALA A 100 -11.95 -0.67 6.91
N GLN A 101 -11.11 -1.07 7.88
CA GLN A 101 -11.36 -0.86 9.30
C GLN A 101 -11.44 0.64 9.66
N ALA A 102 -10.62 1.48 9.01
CA ALA A 102 -10.65 2.93 9.19
C ALA A 102 -11.88 3.62 8.56
N GLY A 103 -12.75 2.87 7.88
CA GLY A 103 -14.01 3.37 7.33
C GLY A 103 -13.93 3.89 5.89
N THR A 104 -12.74 3.89 5.27
CA THR A 104 -12.54 4.30 3.87
C THR A 104 -11.80 3.19 3.12
N PRO A 105 -12.48 2.10 2.72
CA PRO A 105 -11.85 0.97 2.07
C PRO A 105 -11.22 1.35 0.73
N VAL A 106 -10.25 0.56 0.29
CA VAL A 106 -9.63 0.72 -1.04
C VAL A 106 -10.69 0.56 -2.13
N LEU A 107 -10.71 1.48 -3.09
CA LEU A 107 -11.65 1.46 -4.22
C LEU A 107 -11.39 0.23 -5.09
N GLY A 108 -12.46 -0.43 -5.55
CA GLY A 108 -12.37 -1.67 -6.32
C GLY A 108 -11.96 -2.91 -5.49
N ASP A 109 -11.88 -2.79 -4.16
CA ASP A 109 -11.65 -3.94 -3.29
C ASP A 109 -12.94 -4.72 -3.03
N LEU A 110 -13.10 -5.85 -3.73
CA LEU A 110 -14.26 -6.75 -3.57
C LEU A 110 -14.23 -7.58 -2.29
N LYS A 111 -13.08 -7.69 -1.61
CA LYS A 111 -12.91 -8.56 -0.42
C LYS A 111 -13.13 -7.81 0.89
N TYR A 112 -12.63 -6.59 0.99
CA TYR A 112 -12.69 -5.80 2.24
C TYR A 112 -13.48 -4.50 2.09
N GLY A 113 -13.86 -4.13 0.87
CA GLY A 113 -14.56 -2.88 0.58
C GLY A 113 -15.90 -3.09 -0.10
N ARG A 114 -16.44 -1.98 -0.63
CA ARG A 114 -17.64 -1.94 -1.46
C ARG A 114 -17.24 -1.87 -2.93
N GLY A 115 -16.42 -2.82 -3.40
CA GLY A 115 -15.79 -2.81 -4.73
C GLY A 115 -16.76 -2.73 -5.94
N GLU A 116 -18.08 -2.75 -5.70
CA GLU A 116 -19.12 -2.68 -6.72
C GLU A 116 -19.46 -1.25 -7.17
N ARG A 117 -19.19 -0.20 -6.38
CA ARG A 117 -19.67 1.17 -6.65
C ARG A 117 -19.28 1.70 -8.03
N PHE A 118 -18.09 1.33 -8.52
CA PHE A 118 -17.57 1.78 -9.82
C PHE A 118 -17.15 0.64 -10.74
N LYS A 119 -17.32 -0.64 -10.35
CA LYS A 119 -16.83 -1.82 -11.09
C LYS A 119 -15.37 -1.66 -11.57
N LEU A 120 -14.52 -1.10 -10.70
CA LEU A 120 -13.10 -0.85 -10.98
C LEU A 120 -12.24 -2.01 -10.44
N PRO A 121 -11.05 -2.25 -11.04
CA PRO A 121 -10.06 -3.12 -10.42
C PRO A 121 -9.55 -2.51 -9.10
N LEU A 122 -8.85 -3.32 -8.29
CA LEU A 122 -8.24 -2.89 -7.03
C LEU A 122 -7.33 -1.66 -7.25
N CYS A 123 -7.70 -0.53 -6.66
CA CYS A 123 -7.00 0.74 -6.78
C CYS A 123 -5.88 0.87 -5.74
N LEU A 124 -4.91 -0.05 -5.79
CA LEU A 124 -3.74 -0.09 -4.94
C LEU A 124 -2.50 -0.31 -5.80
N TRP A 125 -1.57 0.64 -5.77
CA TRP A 125 -0.41 0.67 -6.66
C TRP A 125 0.87 0.78 -5.86
N ALA A 126 1.81 -0.15 -6.06
CA ALA A 126 3.14 -0.09 -5.45
C ALA A 126 3.98 0.93 -6.22
N ALA A 127 3.99 2.17 -5.74
CA ALA A 127 4.47 3.31 -6.50
C ALA A 127 5.97 3.57 -6.33
N GLU A 128 6.52 3.32 -5.14
CA GLU A 128 7.96 3.47 -4.88
C GLU A 128 8.50 2.30 -4.05
N LEU A 129 9.72 1.86 -4.38
CA LEU A 129 10.46 0.84 -3.65
C LEU A 129 11.91 1.29 -3.53
N ARG A 130 12.40 1.47 -2.29
CA ARG A 130 13.77 1.87 -2.02
C ARG A 130 14.44 0.92 -1.03
N PHE A 131 15.66 0.49 -1.35
CA PHE A 131 16.44 -0.44 -0.53
C PHE A 131 17.92 -0.42 -0.90
N ALA A 132 18.79 -0.94 -0.03
CA ALA A 132 20.20 -1.15 -0.33
C ALA A 132 20.38 -2.39 -1.23
N HIS A 133 21.08 -2.25 -2.35
CA HIS A 133 21.41 -3.36 -3.24
C HIS A 133 22.13 -4.47 -2.46
N PRO A 134 21.68 -5.74 -2.53
CA PRO A 134 22.06 -6.80 -1.59
C PRO A 134 23.52 -7.28 -1.70
N VAL A 135 24.31 -6.72 -2.61
CA VAL A 135 25.74 -7.06 -2.79
C VAL A 135 26.60 -5.81 -2.59
N SER A 136 26.37 -4.80 -3.42
CA SER A 136 27.13 -3.55 -3.41
C SER A 136 26.76 -2.56 -2.29
N GLY A 137 25.62 -2.73 -1.61
CA GLY A 137 25.13 -1.80 -0.59
C GLY A 137 24.63 -0.44 -1.13
N LYS A 138 24.78 -0.16 -2.44
CA LYS A 138 24.29 1.08 -3.05
C LYS A 138 22.78 1.20 -2.90
N THR A 139 22.29 2.39 -2.54
CA THR A 139 20.85 2.65 -2.47
C THR A 139 20.25 2.54 -3.88
N MET A 140 19.19 1.75 -4.01
CA MET A 140 18.36 1.63 -5.19
C MET A 140 17.02 2.29 -4.90
N ASP A 141 16.52 3.10 -5.83
CA ASP A 141 15.21 3.77 -5.77
C ASP A 141 14.47 3.47 -7.08
N PHE A 142 13.30 2.86 -6.99
CA PHE A 142 12.46 2.51 -8.13
C PHE A 142 11.11 3.19 -7.96
N ARG A 143 10.61 3.82 -9.01
CA ARG A 143 9.30 4.49 -9.02
C ARG A 143 8.52 4.16 -10.28
N VAL A 144 7.20 4.05 -10.16
CA VAL A 144 6.31 3.76 -11.29
C VAL A 144 4.94 4.40 -11.10
N TYR A 145 4.47 5.08 -12.16
CA TYR A 145 3.14 5.70 -12.17
C TYR A 145 2.03 4.65 -12.24
N PRO A 146 0.87 4.88 -11.58
CA PRO A 146 -0.33 4.12 -11.85
C PRO A 146 -0.78 4.31 -13.30
N PRO A 147 -1.60 3.39 -13.85
CA PRO A 147 -2.02 3.48 -15.24
C PRO A 147 -2.88 4.72 -15.50
N GLU A 148 -2.75 5.31 -16.70
CA GLU A 148 -3.56 6.44 -17.19
C GLU A 148 -4.99 6.02 -17.53
N ARG A 149 -5.71 5.56 -16.53
CA ARG A 149 -7.14 5.21 -16.61
C ARG A 149 -7.83 5.52 -15.28
N LEU A 150 -9.16 5.49 -15.29
CA LEU A 150 -9.94 5.64 -14.07
C LEU A 150 -9.52 4.62 -12.99
N PRO A 151 -9.52 5.01 -11.71
CA PRO A 151 -9.81 6.35 -11.19
C PRO A 151 -8.59 7.28 -11.14
N TRP A 152 -7.40 6.80 -11.53
CA TRP A 152 -6.13 7.53 -11.35
C TRP A 152 -6.09 8.85 -12.12
N THR A 153 -6.70 8.89 -13.31
CA THR A 153 -6.83 10.11 -14.14
C THR A 153 -7.73 11.19 -13.52
N LEU A 154 -8.42 10.90 -12.42
CA LEU A 154 -9.19 11.90 -11.66
C LEU A 154 -8.31 12.71 -10.69
N PHE A 155 -7.02 12.40 -10.59
CA PHE A 155 -6.08 13.01 -9.65
C PHE A 155 -4.79 13.42 -10.36
N ASN A 156 -4.10 14.46 -9.85
CA ASN A 156 -2.80 14.86 -10.38
C ASN A 156 -1.67 14.01 -9.76
N VAL A 157 -1.53 12.75 -10.23
CA VAL A 157 -0.55 11.82 -9.67
C VAL A 157 0.91 12.27 -9.92
N GLU A 158 1.18 12.89 -11.07
CA GLU A 158 2.51 13.40 -11.45
C GLU A 158 3.10 14.34 -10.41
N ARG A 159 2.28 15.26 -9.90
CA ARG A 159 2.64 16.19 -8.83
C ARG A 159 3.19 15.49 -7.59
N TYR A 160 2.74 14.27 -7.28
CA TYR A 160 3.06 13.59 -6.02
C TYR A 160 4.19 12.56 -6.11
N LEU A 161 4.43 11.97 -7.30
CA LEU A 161 5.54 11.03 -7.49
C LEU A 161 6.82 11.71 -8.00
N GLY A 162 6.69 12.86 -8.67
CA GLY A 162 7.83 13.71 -9.04
C GLY A 162 8.94 12.96 -9.78
N ILE A 163 8.58 12.00 -10.65
CA ILE A 163 9.57 11.34 -11.52
C ILE A 163 9.88 12.34 -12.62
N THR A 164 11.01 13.05 -12.51
CA THR A 164 11.61 13.70 -13.68
C THR A 164 12.13 12.55 -14.55
N ILE A 165 11.41 12.22 -15.62
CA ILE A 165 11.96 11.33 -16.65
C ILE A 165 13.13 12.10 -17.25
N SER A 166 14.35 11.68 -16.89
CA SER A 166 15.52 12.07 -17.66
C SER A 166 15.46 11.20 -18.92
N ASP A 167 15.01 11.79 -20.02
CA ASP A 167 15.11 11.16 -21.33
C ASP A 167 16.59 10.84 -21.57
N ASN A 168 16.89 9.55 -21.76
CA ASN A 168 18.19 9.05 -22.19
C ASN A 168 18.14 8.76 -23.68
#